data_AF-A0A7J7PXG7-F1
#
_entry.id   AF-A0A7J7PXG7-F1
#
_cell.length_a   1.000
_cell.length_b   1.000
_cell.length_c   1.000
_cell.angle_alpha   90.00
_cell.angle_beta   90.00
_cell.angle_gamma   90.00
#
_symmetry.space_group_name_H-M   'P 1'
#
loop_
_entity.id
_entity.type
_entity.pdbx_description
1 polymer ?
#
loop_
_entity_poly.entity_id
_entity_poly.type
_entity_poly.pdbx_seq_one_letter_code
_entity_poly.pdbx_strand_id
1 'polypeptide(L)'
;MEAYKQLVQSKTVREKHVDEHPKDKLLQTKLREKEIKEALKEKKQAEKEEKEEERLENAAANRFERAFNHNSKRYEKEVREKQKKEEHEKTGFMCEHGVWRCRICQPVTKHK
;
A
#
# COMPACT_ATOMS: atom_id res chain seq x y z
N MET A 1 57.60 25.70 -39.00
CA MET A 1 56.17 25.38 -39.21
C MET A 1 55.69 24.17 -38.39
N GLU A 2 56.55 23.23 -38.00
CA GLU A 2 56.15 22.03 -37.25
C GLU A 2 55.82 22.30 -35.77
N ALA A 3 56.58 23.18 -35.09
CA ALA A 3 56.31 23.57 -33.70
C ALA A 3 54.92 24.22 -33.52
N TYR A 4 54.46 24.98 -34.52
CA TYR A 4 53.12 25.58 -34.51
C TYR A 4 52.02 24.52 -34.65
N LYS A 5 52.23 23.52 -35.53
CA LYS A 5 51.30 22.39 -35.68
C LYS A 5 51.19 21.57 -34.38
N GLN A 6 52.30 21.34 -33.69
CA GLN A 6 52.30 20.65 -32.39
C GLN A 6 51.58 21.47 -31.30
N LEU A 7 51.75 22.79 -31.27
CA LEU A 7 51.02 23.66 -30.34
C LEU A 7 49.51 23.64 -30.59
N VAL A 8 49.07 23.69 -31.85
CA VAL A 8 47.64 23.61 -32.21
C VAL A 8 47.07 22.23 -31.88
N GLN A 9 47.81 21.15 -32.14
CA GLN A 9 47.42 19.80 -31.74
C GLN A 9 47.33 19.66 -30.21
N SER A 10 48.28 20.21 -29.45
CA SER A 10 48.24 20.16 -27.99
C SER A 10 47.05 20.95 -27.40
N LYS A 11 46.70 22.10 -27.98
CA LYS A 11 45.54 22.90 -27.56
C LYS A 11 44.22 22.19 -27.86
N THR A 12 44.08 21.62 -29.04
CA THR A 12 42.86 20.87 -29.43
C THR A 12 42.67 19.58 -28.63
N VAL A 13 43.74 18.91 -28.22
CA VAL A 13 43.65 17.75 -27.30
C VAL A 13 43.25 18.21 -25.89
N ARG A 14 43.78 19.34 -25.42
CA ARG A 14 43.43 19.89 -24.11
C ARG A 14 41.98 20.36 -24.05
N GLU A 15 41.43 20.94 -25.11
CA GLU A 15 40.00 21.31 -25.22
C GLU A 15 39.07 20.09 -25.24
N LYS A 16 39.48 18.99 -25.89
CA LYS A 16 38.74 17.71 -25.87
C LYS A 16 38.76 17.02 -24.50
N HIS A 17 39.73 17.36 -23.66
CA HIS A 17 39.88 16.86 -22.28
C HIS A 17 39.66 17.96 -21.23
N VAL A 18 38.91 19.02 -21.56
CA VAL A 18 38.26 19.83 -20.53
C VAL A 18 37.10 18.99 -20.02
N ASP A 19 37.48 18.08 -19.12
CA ASP A 19 36.62 17.19 -18.39
C ASP A 19 35.43 17.98 -17.84
N GLU A 20 34.23 17.68 -18.31
CA GLU A 20 33.02 17.86 -17.52
C GLU A 20 33.34 17.30 -16.14
N HIS A 21 33.45 18.18 -15.14
CA HIS A 21 33.88 17.79 -13.81
C HIS A 21 33.05 16.57 -13.37
N PRO A 22 33.67 15.46 -12.91
CA PRO A 22 32.92 14.27 -12.50
C PRO A 22 31.86 14.56 -11.41
N LYS A 23 32.00 15.70 -10.72
CA LYS A 23 31.01 16.26 -9.78
C LYS A 23 29.70 16.65 -10.48
N ASP A 24 29.74 17.19 -11.70
CA ASP A 24 28.56 17.65 -12.43
C ASP A 24 27.75 16.48 -12.99
N LYS A 25 28.43 15.43 -13.49
CA LYS A 25 27.78 14.17 -13.89
C LYS A 25 27.09 13.49 -12.72
N LEU A 26 27.73 13.46 -11.55
CA LEU A 26 27.14 12.89 -10.34
C LEU A 26 25.94 13.69 -9.83
N LEU A 27 25.95 15.02 -9.98
CA LEU A 27 24.81 15.86 -9.61
C LEU A 27 23.64 15.65 -10.57
N GLN A 28 23.89 15.57 -11.88
CA GLN A 28 22.86 15.27 -12.88
C GLN A 28 22.25 13.88 -12.70
N THR A 29 23.06 12.85 -12.41
CA THR A 29 22.53 11.51 -12.13
C THR A 29 21.68 11.49 -10.86
N LYS A 30 22.12 12.18 -9.79
CA LYS A 30 21.33 12.29 -8.55
C LYS A 30 20.00 13.03 -8.75
N LEU A 31 19.97 14.07 -9.58
CA LEU A 31 18.72 14.77 -9.92
C LEU A 31 17.76 13.85 -10.66
N ARG A 32 18.24 13.14 -11.69
CA ARG A 32 17.45 12.16 -12.44
C ARG A 32 16.94 11.03 -11.54
N GLU A 33 17.76 10.52 -10.62
CA GLU A 33 17.34 9.51 -9.65
C GLU A 33 16.26 10.00 -8.68
N LYS A 34 16.32 11.28 -8.26
CA LYS A 34 15.28 11.89 -7.43
C LYS A 34 13.97 12.01 -8.20
N GLU A 35 14.00 12.51 -9.42
CA GLU A 35 12.83 12.63 -10.29
C GLU A 35 12.17 11.28 -10.53
N ILE A 36 12.95 10.23 -10.81
CA ILE A 36 12.42 8.87 -10.98
C ILE A 36 11.78 8.36 -9.69
N LYS A 37 12.42 8.60 -8.53
CA LYS A 37 11.86 8.17 -7.23
C LYS A 37 10.57 8.90 -6.90
N GLU A 38 10.48 10.20 -7.19
CA GLU A 38 9.27 11.00 -6.99
C GLU A 38 8.15 10.53 -7.91
N ALA A 39 8.42 10.37 -9.22
CA ALA A 39 7.44 9.85 -10.16
C ALA A 39 6.93 8.44 -9.79
N LEU A 40 7.79 7.56 -9.26
CA LEU A 40 7.37 6.24 -8.78
C LEU A 40 6.54 6.30 -7.50
N LYS A 41 6.80 7.27 -6.61
CA LYS A 41 5.99 7.49 -5.41
C LYS A 41 4.61 7.99 -5.78
N GLU A 42 4.54 8.98 -6.66
CA GLU A 42 3.27 9.53 -7.15
C GLU A 42 2.41 8.45 -7.82
N LYS A 43 3.00 7.62 -8.70
CA LYS A 43 2.28 6.49 -9.30
C LYS A 43 1.73 5.51 -8.27
N LYS A 44 2.52 5.16 -7.25
CA LYS A 44 2.08 4.26 -6.17
C LYS A 44 1.01 4.89 -5.30
N GLN A 45 1.06 6.21 -5.13
CA GLN A 45 0.05 6.92 -4.36
C GLN A 45 -1.26 7.00 -5.14
N ALA A 46 -1.21 7.35 -6.43
CA ALA A 46 -2.37 7.33 -7.31
C ALA A 46 -3.05 5.95 -7.35
N GLU A 47 -2.29 4.87 -7.47
CA GLU A 47 -2.85 3.50 -7.45
C GLU A 47 -3.50 3.15 -6.09
N LYS A 48 -3.00 3.70 -4.98
CA LYS A 48 -3.61 3.51 -3.66
C LYS A 48 -4.90 4.31 -3.54
N GLU A 49 -4.90 5.55 -4.00
CA GLU A 49 -6.07 6.44 -4.00
C GLU A 49 -7.18 5.85 -4.88
N GLU A 50 -6.86 5.39 -6.09
CA GLU A 50 -7.81 4.70 -6.98
C GLU A 50 -8.43 3.45 -6.33
N LYS A 51 -7.61 2.62 -5.67
CA LYS A 51 -8.11 1.45 -4.92
C LYS A 51 -8.95 1.85 -3.72
N GLU A 52 -8.65 2.96 -3.07
CA GLU A 52 -9.44 3.45 -1.94
C GLU A 52 -10.81 3.96 -2.42
N GLU A 53 -10.84 4.71 -3.52
CA GLU A 53 -12.07 5.16 -4.18
C GLU A 53 -12.94 3.95 -4.59
N GLU A 54 -12.38 2.95 -5.26
CA GLU A 54 -13.10 1.73 -5.64
C GLU A 54 -13.68 1.00 -4.41
N ARG A 55 -12.93 0.96 -3.30
CA ARG A 55 -13.41 0.36 -2.05
C ARG A 55 -14.55 1.16 -1.42
N LEU A 56 -14.50 2.49 -1.49
CA LEU A 56 -15.54 3.37 -0.98
C LEU A 56 -16.82 3.27 -1.82
N GLU A 57 -16.70 3.23 -3.15
CA GLU A 57 -17.81 3.02 -4.07
C GLU A 57 -18.48 1.68 -3.86
N ASN A 58 -17.70 0.59 -3.78
CA ASN A 58 -18.21 -0.73 -3.45
C ASN A 58 -18.89 -0.74 -2.08
N ALA A 59 -18.33 -0.07 -1.07
CA ALA A 59 -18.95 0.04 0.24
C ALA A 59 -20.29 0.81 0.18
N ALA A 60 -20.38 1.87 -0.61
CA ALA A 60 -21.62 2.61 -0.83
C ALA A 60 -22.67 1.74 -1.54
N ALA A 61 -22.31 1.07 -2.64
CA ALA A 61 -23.19 0.16 -3.37
C ALA A 61 -23.73 -0.96 -2.46
N ASN A 62 -22.86 -1.57 -1.64
CA ASN A 62 -23.28 -2.58 -0.66
C ASN A 62 -24.24 -2.02 0.41
N ARG A 63 -24.07 -0.76 0.85
CA ARG A 63 -25.02 -0.12 1.77
C ARG A 63 -26.39 0.08 1.12
N PHE A 64 -26.42 0.52 -0.14
CA PHE A 64 -27.67 0.64 -0.90
C PHE A 64 -28.34 -0.71 -1.09
N GLU A 65 -27.61 -1.75 -1.52
CA GLU A 65 -28.17 -3.10 -1.66
C GLU A 65 -28.77 -3.61 -0.34
N ARG A 66 -28.06 -3.40 0.79
CA ARG A 66 -28.56 -3.75 2.13
C ARG A 66 -29.84 -3.01 2.53
N ALA A 67 -29.95 -1.73 2.19
CA ALA A 67 -31.09 -0.90 2.56
C ALA A 67 -32.36 -1.27 1.79
N PHE A 68 -32.22 -1.83 0.58
CA PHE A 68 -33.36 -2.14 -0.28
C PHE A 68 -33.66 -3.64 -0.40
N ASN A 69 -32.70 -4.53 -0.13
CA ASN A 69 -32.88 -5.98 -0.31
C ASN A 69 -32.64 -6.80 0.97
N HIS A 70 -33.64 -6.73 1.85
CA HIS A 70 -33.69 -7.50 3.11
C HIS A 70 -33.97 -9.00 2.94
N ASN A 71 -34.17 -9.48 1.71
CA ASN A 71 -34.38 -10.91 1.43
C ASN A 71 -33.17 -11.54 0.72
N SER A 72 -32.06 -10.80 0.57
CA SER A 72 -30.85 -11.34 -0.02
C SER A 72 -30.16 -12.34 0.91
N LYS A 73 -29.55 -13.40 0.35
CA LYS A 73 -28.72 -14.36 1.11
C LYS A 73 -27.64 -13.67 1.95
N ARG A 74 -27.15 -12.53 1.47
CA ARG A 74 -26.15 -11.71 2.17
C ARG A 74 -26.75 -11.05 3.42
N TYR A 75 -27.93 -10.44 3.32
CA TYR A 75 -28.62 -9.88 4.48
C TYR A 75 -28.92 -10.96 5.54
N GLU A 76 -29.42 -12.13 5.14
CA GLU A 76 -29.64 -13.25 6.07
C GLU A 76 -28.37 -13.69 6.80
N LYS A 77 -27.24 -13.75 6.09
CA LYS A 77 -25.93 -14.06 6.69
C LYS A 77 -25.52 -13.00 7.71
N GLU A 78 -25.65 -11.73 7.37
CA GLU A 78 -25.32 -10.61 8.26
C GLU A 78 -26.19 -10.58 9.51
N VAL A 79 -27.51 -10.83 9.38
CA VAL A 79 -28.41 -10.97 10.52
C VAL A 79 -27.98 -12.12 11.43
N ARG A 80 -27.62 -13.28 10.87
CA ARG A 80 -27.12 -14.43 11.64
C ARG A 80 -25.81 -14.12 12.37
N GLU A 81 -24.88 -13.45 11.70
CA GLU A 81 -23.60 -13.05 12.32
C GLU A 81 -23.81 -12.02 13.43
N LYS A 82 -24.70 -11.04 13.21
CA LYS A 82 -25.09 -10.06 14.22
C LYS A 82 -25.74 -10.73 15.42
N GLN A 83 -26.67 -11.65 15.20
CA GLN A 83 -27.28 -12.45 16.27
C GLN A 83 -26.23 -13.25 17.04
N LYS A 84 -25.30 -13.93 16.37
CA LYS A 84 -24.20 -14.65 17.04
C LYS A 84 -23.32 -13.72 17.87
N LYS A 85 -23.06 -12.51 17.38
CA LYS A 85 -22.25 -11.52 18.10
C LYS A 85 -23.01 -10.98 19.32
N GLU A 86 -24.30 -10.68 19.17
CA GLU A 86 -25.15 -10.28 20.30
C GLU A 86 -25.32 -11.41 21.31
N GLU A 87 -25.49 -12.66 20.87
CA GLU A 87 -25.51 -13.83 21.74
C GLU A 87 -24.17 -13.99 22.44
N HIS A 88 -23.06 -13.79 21.73
CA HIS A 88 -21.73 -13.78 22.31
C HIS A 88 -21.70 -12.74 23.42
N GLU A 89 -21.87 -11.45 23.11
CA GLU A 89 -21.88 -10.34 24.07
C GLU A 89 -22.84 -10.57 25.26
N LYS A 90 -24.08 -11.05 25.02
CA LYS A 90 -25.07 -11.33 26.08
C LYS A 90 -24.70 -12.52 26.96
N THR A 91 -24.15 -13.58 26.37
CA THR A 91 -23.73 -14.80 27.10
C THR A 91 -22.28 -14.73 27.57
N GLY A 92 -21.69 -13.54 27.56
CA GLY A 92 -20.27 -13.34 27.60
C GLY A 92 -19.62 -13.68 28.92
N PHE A 93 -19.18 -14.92 29.04
CA PHE A 93 -18.30 -15.37 30.11
C PHE A 93 -16.86 -15.40 29.60
N MET A 94 -16.11 -14.34 29.91
CA MET A 94 -14.65 -14.40 29.92
C MET A 94 -14.21 -15.12 31.18
N CYS A 95 -13.43 -16.19 31.04
CA CYS A 95 -12.78 -16.77 32.20
C CYS A 95 -11.58 -15.91 32.64
N GLU A 96 -11.07 -16.17 33.84
CA GLU A 96 -9.90 -15.47 34.41
C GLU A 96 -8.63 -15.60 33.54
N HIS A 97 -8.55 -16.63 32.68
CA HIS A 97 -7.47 -16.80 31.71
C HIS A 97 -7.56 -15.84 30.50
N GLY A 98 -8.57 -14.97 30.46
CA GLY A 98 -8.81 -14.05 29.34
C GLY A 98 -9.44 -14.73 28.10
N VAL A 99 -9.83 -16.00 28.22
CA VAL A 99 -10.39 -16.78 27.10
C VAL A 99 -11.91 -16.84 27.20
N TRP A 100 -12.58 -16.48 26.11
CA TRP A 100 -14.03 -16.57 26.03
C TRP A 100 -14.49 -18.02 26.00
N ARG A 101 -15.42 -18.40 26.91
CA ARG A 101 -15.94 -19.78 27.03
C ARG A 101 -14.83 -20.84 26.97
N CYS A 102 -13.81 -20.66 27.81
CA CYS A 102 -12.70 -21.60 27.93
C CYS A 102 -13.22 -23.04 28.14
N ARG A 103 -12.73 -24.01 27.36
CA ARG A 103 -13.14 -25.42 27.46
C ARG A 103 -12.83 -26.08 28.82
N ILE A 104 -11.90 -25.48 29.59
CA ILE A 104 -11.53 -25.94 30.93
C ILE A 104 -12.54 -25.42 31.96
N CYS A 105 -12.85 -24.11 31.91
CA CYS A 105 -13.79 -23.48 32.84
C CYS A 105 -15.26 -23.73 32.48
N GLN A 106 -15.56 -23.97 31.20
CA GLN A 106 -16.88 -24.28 30.65
C GLN A 106 -16.78 -25.47 29.67
N PRO A 107 -16.61 -26.70 30.18
CA PRO A 107 -16.63 -27.89 29.34
C PRO A 107 -18.00 -28.05 28.68
N VAL A 108 -18.02 -28.19 27.35
CA VAL A 108 -19.25 -28.42 26.58
C VAL A 108 -19.65 -29.89 26.76
N THR A 109 -20.58 -30.18 27.66
CA THR A 109 -21.04 -31.54 27.96
C THR A 109 -22.07 -32.08 26.97
N LYS A 110 -22.39 -31.34 25.90
CA LYS A 110 -23.37 -31.77 24.90
C LYS A 110 -22.72 -32.68 23.85
N HIS A 111 -22.61 -33.97 24.17
CA HIS A 111 -22.73 -35.01 23.17
C HIS A 111 -24.24 -35.18 22.89
N LYS A 112 -24.71 -34.71 21.73
CA LYS A 112 -25.99 -35.13 21.14
C LYS A 112 -25.68 -35.72 19.78
#